data_AF-A0A4S2A799-F1
#
_entry.id   AF-A0A4S2A799-F1
#
_cell.length_a   1.000
_cell.length_b   1.000
_cell.length_c   1.000
_cell.angle_alpha   90.00
_cell.angle_beta   90.00
_cell.angle_gamma   90.00
#
_symmetry.space_group_name_H-M   'P 1'
#
loop_
_entity.id
_entity.type
_entity.pdbx_description
1 polymer ?
#
loop_
_entity_poly.entity_id
_entity_poly.type
_entity_poly.pdbx_seq_one_letter_code
_entity_poly.pdbx_strand_id
1 'polypeptide(L)'
;MMLNSAIDKYVEYRRSLGESFKTNANLLKQFCNYLGKDMNLLEITASITSDFLQSGGNEITRKWFTRHAALSGFFRWCMSRGYVSKIPLTMDKPKWKI
;
A
#
# COMPACT_ATOMS: atom_id res chain seq x y z
N MET A 1 -4.11 -5.41 -13.92
CA MET A 1 -3.94 -3.96 -13.63
C MET A 1 -2.55 -3.77 -13.05
N MET A 2 -1.76 -2.83 -13.57
CA MET A 2 -0.38 -2.58 -13.09
C MET A 2 -0.39 -1.70 -11.85
N LEU A 3 0.55 -1.95 -10.93
CA LEU A 3 0.68 -1.23 -9.65
C LEU A 3 0.86 0.27 -9.86
N ASN A 4 1.75 0.69 -10.77
CA ASN A 4 1.98 2.11 -11.07
C ASN A 4 0.70 2.84 -11.49
N SER A 5 -0.05 2.24 -12.42
CA SER A 5 -1.23 2.79 -13.06
C SER A 5 -2.39 2.86 -12.06
N ALA A 6 -2.50 1.85 -11.20
CA ALA A 6 -3.48 1.85 -10.12
C ALA A 6 -3.19 2.94 -9.08
N ILE A 7 -1.91 3.15 -8.73
CA ILE A 7 -1.50 4.20 -7.81
C ILE A 7 -1.83 5.57 -8.40
N ASP A 8 -1.50 5.82 -9.66
CA ASP A 8 -1.78 7.11 -10.32
C ASP A 8 -3.28 7.40 -10.31
N LYS A 9 -4.11 6.44 -10.74
CA LYS A 9 -5.58 6.57 -10.70
C LYS A 9 -6.13 6.77 -9.29
N TYR A 10 -5.54 6.13 -8.28
CA TYR A 10 -5.97 6.29 -6.89
C TYR A 10 -5.61 7.68 -6.36
N VAL A 11 -4.41 8.18 -6.65
CA VAL A 11 -3.96 9.52 -6.26
C VAL A 11 -4.84 10.58 -6.90
N GLU A 12 -5.16 10.45 -8.19
CA GLU A 12 -6.10 11.32 -8.88
C GLU A 12 -7.49 11.31 -8.24
N TYR A 13 -8.02 10.12 -7.95
CA TYR A 13 -9.30 9.96 -7.27
C TYR A 13 -9.33 10.64 -5.90
N ARG A 14 -8.29 10.51 -5.08
CA ARG A 14 -8.24 11.17 -3.77
C ARG A 14 -8.13 12.69 -3.90
N ARG A 15 -7.39 13.18 -4.88
CA ARG A 15 -7.28 14.61 -5.17
C ARG A 15 -8.58 15.21 -5.69
N SER A 16 -9.36 14.49 -6.51
CA SER A 16 -10.68 14.95 -6.95
C SER A 16 -11.68 15.07 -5.80
N LEU A 17 -11.44 14.41 -4.66
CA LEU A 17 -12.22 14.57 -3.43
C LEU A 17 -11.73 15.75 -2.56
N GLY A 18 -10.77 16.54 -3.02
CA GLY A 18 -10.24 17.70 -2.30
C GLY A 18 -9.06 17.40 -1.37
N GLU A 19 -8.54 16.17 -1.34
CA GLU A 19 -7.39 15.83 -0.52
C GLU A 19 -6.07 16.21 -1.22
N SER A 20 -5.13 16.84 -0.50
CA SER A 20 -3.79 17.05 -1.05
C SER A 20 -3.08 15.72 -1.36
N PHE A 21 -3.36 14.70 -0.55
CA PHE A 21 -2.90 13.32 -0.66
C PHE A 21 -1.38 13.13 -0.85
N LYS A 22 -0.57 14.15 -0.52
CA LYS A 22 0.87 14.20 -0.83
C LYS A 22 1.66 13.08 -0.12
N THR A 23 1.45 12.93 1.20
CA THR A 23 2.17 11.94 2.02
C THR A 23 1.88 10.52 1.57
N ASN A 24 0.60 10.19 1.38
CA ASN A 24 0.18 8.84 0.96
C ASN A 24 0.62 8.55 -0.48
N ALA A 25 0.53 9.53 -1.39
CA ALA A 25 1.03 9.37 -2.76
C ALA A 25 2.54 9.06 -2.79
N ASN A 26 3.35 9.79 -2.00
CA ASN A 26 4.78 9.53 -1.92
C ASN A 26 5.10 8.15 -1.31
N LEU A 27 4.29 7.70 -0.37
CA LEU A 27 4.43 6.37 0.23
C LEU A 27 4.09 5.26 -0.77
N LEU A 28 2.98 5.39 -1.50
CA LEU A 28 2.60 4.44 -2.54
C LEU A 28 3.64 4.41 -3.67
N LYS A 29 4.24 5.55 -4.01
CA LYS A 29 5.36 5.61 -4.96
C LYS A 29 6.59 4.84 -4.45
N GLN A 30 6.93 4.96 -3.17
CA GLN A 30 8.00 4.16 -2.56
C GLN A 30 7.69 2.67 -2.60
N PHE A 31 6.44 2.28 -2.33
CA PHE A 31 6.00 0.89 -2.45
C PHE A 31 6.13 0.36 -3.88
N CYS A 32 5.71 1.14 -4.88
CA CYS A 32 5.89 0.81 -6.29
C CYS A 32 7.36 0.65 -6.67
N ASN A 33 8.23 1.55 -6.21
CA ASN A 33 9.68 1.44 -6.45
C ASN A 33 10.30 0.22 -5.74
N TYR A 34 9.78 -0.18 -4.58
CA TYR A 34 10.26 -1.35 -3.85
C TYR A 34 9.97 -2.66 -4.57
N LEU A 35 8.82 -2.77 -5.25
CA LEU A 35 8.42 -3.97 -5.99
C LEU A 35 8.80 -3.96 -7.48
N GLY A 36 9.05 -2.77 -8.03
CA GLY A 36 9.21 -2.57 -9.47
C GLY A 36 7.94 -2.01 -10.12
N LYS A 37 8.13 -1.16 -11.12
CA LYS A 37 7.04 -0.41 -11.78
C LYS A 37 6.07 -1.32 -12.54
N ASP A 38 6.55 -2.47 -12.99
CA ASP A 38 5.81 -3.45 -13.78
C ASP A 38 5.20 -4.57 -12.93
N MET A 39 5.00 -4.33 -11.63
CA MET A 39 4.32 -5.29 -10.76
C MET A 39 2.81 -5.33 -11.05
N ASN A 40 2.25 -6.52 -11.30
CA ASN A 40 0.80 -6.69 -11.41
C ASN A 40 0.16 -6.75 -10.01
N LEU A 41 -0.97 -6.06 -9.81
CA LEU A 41 -1.69 -6.06 -8.53
C LEU A 41 -2.06 -7.47 -8.04
N LEU A 42 -2.32 -8.42 -8.94
CA LEU A 42 -2.72 -9.78 -8.60
C LEU A 42 -1.56 -10.64 -8.07
N GLU A 43 -0.32 -10.22 -8.31
CA GLU A 43 0.89 -10.90 -7.84
C GLU A 43 1.31 -10.41 -6.45
N ILE A 44 0.71 -9.33 -5.96
CA ILE A 44 1.02 -8.78 -4.64
C ILE A 44 0.37 -9.64 -3.56
N THR A 45 1.22 -10.26 -2.74
CA THR A 45 0.80 -11.12 -1.64
C THR A 45 0.86 -10.41 -0.28
N ALA A 46 0.24 -11.01 0.72
CA ALA A 46 0.32 -10.55 2.11
C ALA A 46 1.76 -10.56 2.67
N SER A 47 2.61 -11.47 2.20
CA SER A 47 4.04 -11.50 2.58
C SER A 47 4.76 -10.27 2.05
N ILE A 48 4.56 -9.95 0.77
CA ILE A 48 5.19 -8.81 0.11
C ILE A 48 4.83 -7.50 0.81
N THR A 49 3.56 -7.30 1.16
CA THR A 49 3.15 -6.09 1.88
C THR A 49 3.71 -6.06 3.29
N SER A 50 3.74 -7.20 4.00
CA SER A 50 4.38 -7.32 5.32
C SER A 50 5.87 -6.96 5.27
N ASP A 51 6.62 -7.46 4.28
CA ASP A 51 8.06 -7.18 4.11
C ASP A 51 8.29 -5.68 3.87
N PHE A 52 7.46 -5.05 3.04
CA PHE A 52 7.52 -3.59 2.86
C PHE A 52 7.17 -2.82 4.13
N LEU A 53 6.17 -3.25 4.90
CA LEU A 53 5.80 -2.59 6.16
C LEU A 53 6.96 -2.63 7.17
N GLN A 54 7.68 -3.75 7.23
CA GLN A 54 8.85 -3.97 8.10
C GLN A 54 10.16 -3.39 7.52
N SER A 55 10.16 -2.93 6.26
CA SER A 55 11.36 -2.37 5.64
C SER A 55 11.88 -1.13 6.40
N GLY A 56 13.09 -1.21 6.94
CA GLY A 56 13.69 -0.13 7.73
C GLY A 56 13.58 -0.28 9.26
N GLY A 57 13.29 -1.49 9.75
CA GLY A 57 13.49 -1.87 11.15
C GLY A 57 12.38 -2.76 11.70
N ASN A 58 12.70 -3.52 12.75
CA ASN A 58 11.77 -4.47 13.39
C ASN A 58 10.82 -3.81 14.41
N GLU A 59 10.97 -2.51 14.66
CA GLU A 59 10.13 -1.78 15.61
C GLU A 59 8.87 -1.24 14.93
N ILE A 60 7.72 -1.41 15.58
CA ILE A 60 6.46 -0.80 15.17
C ILE A 60 6.55 0.72 15.40
N THR A 61 7.11 1.42 14.43
CA THR A 61 7.27 2.87 14.47
C THR A 61 6.02 3.57 13.92
N ARG A 62 5.92 4.89 14.13
CA ARG A 62 4.93 5.75 13.45
C ARG A 62 4.96 5.61 11.91
N LYS A 63 6.11 5.23 11.33
CA LYS A 63 6.25 4.94 9.91
C LYS A 63 5.48 3.69 9.50
N TRP A 64 5.49 2.64 10.33
CA TRP A 64 4.73 1.40 10.09
C TRP A 64 3.23 1.70 9.97
N PHE A 65 2.66 2.43 10.94
CA PHE A 65 1.24 2.79 10.93
C PHE A 65 0.86 3.64 9.71
N THR A 66 1.70 4.60 9.35
CA THR A 66 1.48 5.44 8.15
C THR A 66 1.47 4.61 6.88
N ARG A 67 2.41 3.66 6.74
CA ARG A 67 2.45 2.74 5.58
C ARG A 67 1.24 1.82 5.54
N HIS A 68 0.88 1.24 6.68
CA HIS A 68 -0.27 0.35 6.77
C HIS A 68 -1.57 1.09 6.38
N ALA A 69 -1.78 2.31 6.90
CA ALA A 69 -2.96 3.12 6.54
C ALA A 69 -3.01 3.46 5.04
N ALA A 70 -1.88 3.85 4.45
CA ALA A 70 -1.79 4.16 3.02
C ALA A 70 -2.10 2.94 2.13
N LEU A 71 -1.48 1.78 2.42
CA LEU A 71 -1.74 0.54 1.69
C LEU A 71 -3.18 0.05 1.89
N SER A 72 -3.72 0.14 3.11
CA SER A 72 -5.10 -0.27 3.40
C SER A 72 -6.12 0.53 2.59
N GLY A 73 -5.98 1.87 2.55
CA GLY A 73 -6.84 2.71 1.73
C GLY A 73 -6.74 2.40 0.24
N PHE A 74 -5.51 2.23 -0.25
CA PHE A 74 -5.25 1.88 -1.65
C PHE A 74 -5.89 0.55 -2.06
N PHE A 75 -5.63 -0.55 -1.33
CA PHE A 75 -6.17 -1.86 -1.70
C PHE A 75 -7.69 -1.96 -1.54
N ARG A 76 -8.29 -1.26 -0.57
CA ARG A 76 -9.75 -1.14 -0.46
C ARG A 76 -10.35 -0.45 -1.69
N TRP A 77 -9.70 0.62 -2.17
CA TRP A 77 -10.12 1.28 -3.40
C TRP A 77 -9.90 0.39 -4.63
N CYS A 78 -8.78 -0.34 -4.73
CA CYS A 78 -8.57 -1.31 -5.81
C CYS A 78 -9.65 -2.40 -5.82
N MET A 79 -10.05 -2.89 -4.64
CA MET A 79 -11.10 -3.88 -4.51
C MET A 79 -12.47 -3.32 -4.94
N SER A 80 -12.81 -2.08 -4.57
CA SER A 80 -14.07 -1.45 -4.99
C SER A 80 -14.15 -1.17 -6.50
N ARG A 81 -12.99 -1.11 -7.19
CA ARG A 81 -12.89 -1.03 -8.65
C ARG A 81 -12.78 -2.39 -9.34
N GLY A 82 -12.77 -3.50 -8.58
CA GLY A 82 -12.63 -4.85 -9.12
C GLY A 82 -11.23 -5.20 -9.63
N TYR A 83 -10.19 -4.44 -9.27
CA TYR A 83 -8.82 -4.70 -9.70
C TYR A 83 -8.13 -5.83 -8.91
N VAL A 84 -8.61 -6.09 -7.69
CA VAL A 84 -8.17 -7.18 -6.82
C VAL A 84 -9.41 -7.83 -6.19
N SER A 85 -9.35 -9.13 -5.95
CA SER A 85 -10.43 -9.89 -5.30
C SER A 85 -10.27 -10.00 -3.78
N LYS A 86 -9.06 -9.75 -3.26
CA LYS A 86 -8.71 -9.79 -1.84
C LYS A 86 -7.73 -8.67 -1.52
N ILE A 87 -7.77 -8.17 -0.29
CA ILE A 87 -6.81 -7.17 0.21
C ILE A 87 -5.57 -7.92 0.69
N PRO A 88 -4.39 -7.74 0.08
CA PRO A 88 -3.17 -8.44 0.45
C PRO A 88 -2.48 -7.73 1.62
N LEU A 89 -3.19 -7.43 2.70
CA LEU A 89 -2.65 -6.74 3.87
C LEU A 89 -2.93 -7.59 5.11
N THR A 90 -1.89 -8.03 5.81
CA THR A 90 -2.06 -8.75 7.08
C THR A 90 -2.57 -7.80 8.14
N MET A 91 -3.70 -8.13 8.77
CA MET A 91 -4.20 -7.39 9.95
C MET A 91 -3.46 -7.78 11.23
N ASP A 92 -2.60 -8.80 11.18
CA ASP A 92 -1.77 -9.19 12.30
C ASP A 92 -0.81 -8.04 12.63
N LYS A 93 -1.07 -7.40 13.78
CA LYS A 93 -0.07 -6.54 14.43
C LYS A 93 1.22 -7.36 14.52
N PRO A 94 2.40 -6.77 14.22
CA PRO A 94 3.66 -7.47 14.42
C PRO A 94 3.67 -8.05 15.84
N LYS A 95 3.81 -9.38 15.94
CA LYS A 95 3.86 -10.04 17.24
C LYS A 95 5.06 -9.46 17.99
N TRP A 96 4.82 -8.84 19.14
CA TRP A 96 5.88 -8.40 20.04
C TRP A 96 6.80 -9.59 20.31
N LYS A 97 8.06 -9.52 19.88
CA LYS A 97 9.09 -10.32 20.52
C LYS A 97 9.48 -9.56 21.78
N ILE A 98 8.79 -9.89 22.87
CA ILE A 98 9.22 -9.57 24.23
C ILE A 98 10.29 -10.60 24.60
#